data_AF-A0AAU2DSM5-F1
#
_entry.id   AF-A0AAU2DSM5-F1
#
_cell.length_a   1.000
_cell.length_b   1.000
_cell.length_c   1.000
_cell.angle_alpha   90.00
_cell.angle_beta   90.00
_cell.angle_gamma   90.00
#
_symmetry.space_group_name_H-M   'P 1'
#
loop_
_entity.id
_entity.type
_entity.pdbx_description
1 polymer ?
#
loop_
_entity_poly.entity_id
_entity_poly.type
_entity_poly.pdbx_seq_one_letter_code
_entity_poly.pdbx_strand_id
1 'polypeptide(L)'
;MSLVRNRNRNTARRAATAAVTLLMAAGLGSAATGASSAAAAAPQTRQIASSTLGSDYKITLTALRSTEDEYAASVRLQVYKQSGGAWKESDRVTVGDVDGWFWYPLTGSGAVCEFSTASTEPAPLTVSLLVTPSIGCSLPTHYVVKQGKVFEG
;
A
#
# COMPACT_ATOMS: atom_id res chain seq x y z
N MET A 1 -16.13 51.18 34.29
CA MET A 1 -16.37 50.31 35.45
C MET A 1 -15.51 49.07 35.29
N SER A 2 -14.37 49.03 35.98
CA SER A 2 -13.43 47.91 35.96
C SER A 2 -13.33 47.40 37.39
N LEU A 3 -13.61 46.10 37.57
CA LEU A 3 -13.32 45.19 38.70
C LEU A 3 -14.10 43.92 38.31
N VAL A 4 -13.50 42.73 38.23
CA VAL A 4 -13.35 41.85 39.38
C VAL A 4 -12.30 40.78 39.03
N ARG A 5 -11.32 40.63 39.93
CA ARG A 5 -10.44 39.46 40.06
C ARG A 5 -11.28 38.24 40.39
N ASN A 6 -10.99 37.08 39.80
CA ASN A 6 -11.22 35.83 40.52
C ASN A 6 -9.99 34.93 40.43
N ARG A 7 -9.40 34.70 41.59
CA ARG A 7 -8.27 33.80 41.82
C ARG A 7 -8.75 32.85 42.90
N ASN A 8 -8.88 31.57 42.59
CA ASN A 8 -8.92 30.57 43.65
C ASN A 8 -8.00 29.42 43.32
N ARG A 9 -6.98 29.29 44.17
CA ARG A 9 -6.03 28.19 44.26
C ARG A 9 -6.72 27.08 45.06
N ASN A 10 -6.48 25.82 44.70
CA ASN A 10 -6.49 24.77 45.72
C ASN A 10 -5.40 23.74 45.44
N THR A 11 -4.52 23.66 46.42
CA THR A 11 -3.36 22.78 46.60
C THR A 11 -3.76 21.49 47.32
N ALA A 12 -3.22 20.34 46.91
CA ALA A 12 -3.04 19.15 47.76
C ALA A 12 -1.75 18.41 47.30
N ARG A 13 -0.64 18.55 48.05
CA ARG A 13 -0.04 17.57 48.99
C ARG A 13 0.40 16.27 48.29
N ARG A 14 1.70 16.09 47.96
CA ARG A 14 2.83 15.54 48.78
C ARG A 14 2.71 14.04 49.13
N ALA A 15 3.86 13.35 48.99
CA ALA A 15 4.33 12.08 49.59
C ALA A 15 4.47 10.93 48.56
N ALA A 16 5.43 10.01 48.60
CA ALA A 16 6.71 9.83 49.32
C ALA A 16 7.32 8.49 48.83
N THR A 17 8.65 8.33 48.92
CA THR A 17 9.41 7.05 49.13
C THR A 17 9.28 5.92 48.10
N ALA A 18 10.18 4.96 47.94
CA ALA A 18 11.62 4.76 48.10
C ALA A 18 11.85 3.26 47.79
N ALA A 19 12.90 2.95 47.01
CA ALA A 19 13.84 1.84 47.19
C ALA A 19 13.51 0.35 46.85
N VAL A 20 14.60 -0.30 46.40
CA VAL A 20 15.05 -1.71 46.52
C VAL A 20 14.55 -2.77 45.52
N THR A 21 15.44 -3.31 44.68
CA THR A 21 16.00 -4.70 44.78
C THR A 21 16.94 -5.06 43.61
N LEU A 22 18.12 -5.62 43.96
CA LEU A 22 19.08 -6.29 43.09
C LEU A 22 18.60 -7.71 42.75
N LEU A 23 18.91 -8.23 41.54
CA LEU A 23 19.14 -9.67 41.32
C LEU A 23 19.96 -9.91 40.05
N MET A 24 21.15 -10.46 40.26
CA MET A 24 22.00 -11.09 39.25
C MET A 24 21.46 -12.48 38.92
N ALA A 25 21.37 -12.83 37.65
CA ALA A 25 21.23 -14.21 37.20
C ALA A 25 22.13 -14.45 35.97
N ALA A 26 23.20 -15.21 36.18
CA ALA A 26 24.05 -15.74 35.13
C ALA A 26 23.29 -16.86 34.40
N GLY A 27 22.88 -16.62 33.16
CA GLY A 27 22.29 -17.62 32.28
C GLY A 27 23.37 -18.25 31.40
N LEU A 28 23.56 -19.57 31.55
CA LEU A 28 24.41 -20.39 30.70
C LEU A 28 23.93 -20.31 29.24
N GLY A 29 24.89 -20.26 28.32
CA GLY A 29 24.69 -20.14 26.89
C GLY A 29 23.79 -21.23 26.31
N SER A 30 22.66 -20.80 25.76
CA SER A 30 21.90 -21.59 24.80
C SER A 30 22.61 -21.46 23.45
N ALA A 31 23.13 -22.56 22.92
CA ALA A 31 23.55 -22.64 21.53
C ALA A 31 22.31 -22.38 20.67
N ALA A 32 22.12 -21.14 20.25
CA ALA A 32 21.16 -20.80 19.21
C ALA A 32 21.70 -21.42 17.92
N THR A 33 21.15 -22.56 17.55
CA THR A 33 21.16 -23.04 16.17
C THR A 33 20.67 -21.87 15.32
N GLY A 34 21.58 -21.27 14.56
CA GLY A 34 21.27 -20.20 13.63
C GLY A 34 20.38 -20.76 12.53
N ALA A 35 19.07 -20.79 12.79
CA ALA A 35 18.10 -20.82 11.72
C ALA A 35 18.35 -19.54 10.92
N SER A 36 18.89 -19.67 9.72
CA SER A 36 18.92 -18.58 8.75
C SER A 36 17.47 -18.22 8.46
N SER A 37 16.93 -17.27 9.23
CA SER A 37 15.75 -16.54 8.86
C SER A 37 16.12 -15.86 7.54
N ALA A 38 15.61 -16.36 6.41
CA ALA A 38 15.56 -15.56 5.21
C ALA A 38 14.88 -14.25 5.63
N ALA A 39 15.64 -13.16 5.65
CA ALA A 39 15.13 -11.89 6.08
C ALA A 39 14.01 -11.51 5.10
N ALA A 40 12.77 -11.46 5.59
CA ALA A 40 11.63 -11.07 4.78
C ALA A 40 11.96 -9.76 4.05
N ALA A 41 11.68 -9.71 2.75
CA ALA A 41 11.97 -8.53 1.96
C ALA A 41 11.13 -7.36 2.49
N ALA A 42 11.73 -6.17 2.58
CA ALA A 42 11.03 -4.98 3.05
C ALA A 42 9.84 -4.69 2.12
N PRO A 43 8.63 -4.41 2.65
CA PRO A 43 7.48 -4.07 1.84
C PRO A 43 7.78 -2.84 0.97
N GLN A 44 7.68 -2.99 -0.35
CA GLN A 44 7.86 -1.90 -1.30
C GLN A 44 6.62 -1.77 -2.18
N THR A 45 6.21 -0.53 -2.45
CA THR A 45 5.10 -0.22 -3.34
C THR A 45 5.49 0.87 -4.31
N ARG A 46 4.98 0.78 -5.54
CA ARG A 46 5.24 1.78 -6.58
C ARG A 46 4.03 1.94 -7.48
N GLN A 47 3.55 3.17 -7.65
CA GLN A 47 2.55 3.47 -8.67
C GLN A 47 3.23 3.36 -10.05
N ILE A 48 2.64 2.56 -10.94
CA ILE A 48 3.17 2.30 -12.29
C ILE A 48 2.33 2.97 -13.38
N ALA A 49 1.04 3.21 -13.13
CA ALA A 49 0.18 3.98 -14.01
C ALA A 49 -0.93 4.70 -13.22
N SER A 50 -1.47 5.77 -13.79
CA SER A 50 -2.66 6.46 -13.28
C SER A 50 -3.42 7.12 -14.43
N SER A 51 -4.75 7.08 -14.37
CA SER A 51 -5.65 7.76 -15.30
C SER A 51 -6.86 8.32 -14.55
N THR A 52 -7.45 9.40 -15.05
CA THR A 52 -8.64 10.04 -14.47
C THR A 52 -9.80 9.96 -15.46
N LEU A 53 -10.95 9.46 -15.01
CA LEU A 53 -12.19 9.38 -15.78
C LEU A 53 -13.06 10.58 -15.44
N GLY A 54 -13.12 11.55 -16.35
CA GLY A 54 -13.81 12.82 -16.09
C GLY A 54 -13.27 13.50 -14.83
N SER A 55 -14.17 13.96 -13.97
CA SER A 55 -13.85 14.61 -12.68
C SER A 55 -14.00 13.71 -11.45
N ASP A 56 -14.62 12.53 -11.62
CA ASP A 56 -15.22 11.82 -10.49
C ASP A 56 -14.43 10.58 -10.10
N TYR A 57 -13.70 9.97 -11.03
CA TYR A 57 -12.92 8.78 -10.78
C TYR A 57 -11.46 8.92 -11.20
N LYS A 58 -10.59 8.26 -10.43
CA LYS A 58 -9.18 8.07 -10.75
C LYS A 58 -8.86 6.59 -10.60
N ILE A 59 -8.14 6.04 -11.56
CA ILE A 59 -7.70 4.64 -11.56
C ILE A 59 -6.19 4.64 -11.48
N THR A 60 -5.63 3.79 -10.62
CA THR A 60 -4.18 3.61 -10.52
C THR A 60 -3.82 2.14 -10.63
N LEU A 61 -2.66 1.88 -11.22
CA LEU A 61 -1.97 0.61 -11.11
C LEU A 61 -0.81 0.76 -10.13
N THR A 62 -0.75 -0.11 -9.14
CA THR A 62 0.29 -0.13 -8.10
C THR A 62 0.97 -1.48 -8.08
N ALA A 63 2.28 -1.51 -8.29
CA ALA A 63 3.11 -2.67 -8.04
C ALA A 63 3.42 -2.79 -6.54
N LEU A 64 3.37 -4.01 -6.01
CA LEU A 64 3.72 -4.35 -4.64
C LEU A 64 4.75 -5.47 -4.69
N ARG A 65 5.91 -5.25 -4.07
CA ARG A 65 6.92 -6.30 -3.94
C ARG A 65 6.44 -7.34 -2.93
N SER A 66 6.64 -8.62 -3.23
CA SER A 66 6.35 -9.69 -2.29
C SER A 66 7.25 -9.56 -1.05
N THR A 67 6.71 -9.93 0.10
CA THR A 67 7.47 -10.01 1.35
C THR A 67 8.21 -11.35 1.48
N GLU A 68 7.84 -12.34 0.67
CA GLU A 68 8.40 -13.69 0.67
C GLU A 68 9.45 -13.90 -0.43
N ASP A 69 9.26 -13.26 -1.59
CA ASP A 69 10.22 -13.28 -2.71
C ASP A 69 10.55 -11.84 -3.19
N GLU A 70 11.81 -11.42 -3.03
CA GLU A 70 12.25 -10.08 -3.43
C GLU A 70 12.17 -9.78 -4.94
N TYR A 71 12.07 -10.83 -5.76
CA TYR A 71 11.95 -10.72 -7.22
C TYR A 71 10.49 -10.73 -7.67
N ALA A 72 9.57 -11.21 -6.83
CA ALA A 72 8.16 -11.31 -7.14
C ALA A 72 7.39 -10.02 -6.79
N ALA A 73 6.30 -9.80 -7.51
CA ALA A 73 5.42 -8.68 -7.33
C ALA A 73 3.96 -9.02 -7.65
N SER A 74 3.08 -8.34 -6.95
CA SER A 74 1.66 -8.28 -7.22
C SER A 74 1.31 -6.92 -7.85
N VAL A 75 0.28 -6.88 -8.69
CA VAL A 75 -0.25 -5.62 -9.24
C VAL A 75 -1.66 -5.41 -8.71
N ARG A 76 -1.90 -4.22 -8.14
CA ARG A 76 -3.24 -3.77 -7.74
C ARG A 76 -3.75 -2.76 -8.74
N LEU A 77 -4.99 -2.94 -9.17
CA LEU A 77 -5.80 -1.93 -9.83
C LEU A 77 -6.74 -1.33 -8.79
N GLN A 78 -6.60 -0.04 -8.53
CA GLN A 78 -7.42 0.68 -7.56
C GLN A 78 -8.24 1.76 -8.23
N VAL A 79 -9.51 1.85 -7.84
CA VAL A 79 -10.41 2.92 -8.24
C VAL A 79 -10.60 3.85 -7.05
N TYR A 80 -10.46 5.14 -7.31
CA TYR A 80 -10.71 6.21 -6.36
C TYR A 80 -11.87 7.06 -6.86
N LYS A 81 -12.76 7.45 -5.96
CA LYS A 81 -13.82 8.41 -6.19
C LYS A 81 -13.49 9.74 -5.53
N GLN A 82 -13.70 10.84 -6.24
CA GLN A 82 -13.56 12.18 -5.68
C GLN A 82 -14.71 12.45 -4.70
N SER A 83 -14.38 12.75 -3.44
CA SER A 83 -15.36 13.00 -2.37
C SER A 83 -14.82 14.02 -1.38
N GLY A 84 -15.50 15.16 -1.25
CA GLY A 84 -15.10 16.22 -0.32
C GLY A 84 -13.71 16.81 -0.65
N GLY A 85 -13.38 16.94 -1.93
CA GLY A 85 -12.09 17.48 -2.40
C GLY A 85 -10.92 16.49 -2.33
N ALA A 86 -11.14 15.26 -1.90
CA ALA A 86 -10.11 14.23 -1.80
C ALA A 86 -10.49 12.96 -2.58
N TRP A 87 -9.47 12.28 -3.11
CA TRP A 87 -9.61 10.95 -3.70
C TRP A 87 -9.76 9.92 -2.59
N LYS A 88 -10.87 9.18 -2.59
CA LYS A 88 -11.12 8.07 -1.65
C LYS A 88 -11.22 6.78 -2.43
N GLU A 89 -10.50 5.75 -2.00
CA GLU A 89 -10.58 4.44 -2.64
C GLU A 89 -12.02 3.90 -2.57
N SER A 90 -12.57 3.49 -3.70
CA SER A 90 -13.90 2.90 -3.81
C SER A 90 -13.87 1.41 -4.04
N ASP A 91 -12.87 0.92 -4.79
CA ASP A 91 -12.71 -0.50 -5.08
C ASP A 91 -11.27 -0.85 -5.48
N ARG A 92 -10.95 -2.14 -5.43
CA ARG A 92 -9.63 -2.68 -5.73
C ARG A 92 -9.69 -4.13 -6.17
N VAL A 93 -8.90 -4.46 -7.19
CA VAL A 93 -8.66 -5.84 -7.65
C VAL A 93 -7.18 -6.10 -7.90
N THR A 94 -6.79 -7.37 -7.98
CA THR A 94 -5.45 -7.80 -8.42
C THR A 94 -5.46 -7.97 -9.94
N VAL A 95 -4.40 -7.53 -10.62
CA VAL A 95 -4.18 -7.79 -12.04
C VAL A 95 -3.28 -9.00 -12.19
N GLY A 96 -3.80 -10.05 -12.83
CA GLY A 96 -3.14 -11.35 -12.90
C GLY A 96 -3.03 -12.03 -11.53
N ASP A 97 -2.02 -12.88 -11.38
CA ASP A 97 -1.80 -13.63 -10.16
C ASP A 97 -1.09 -12.81 -9.07
N VAL A 98 -1.37 -13.13 -7.81
CA VAL A 98 -0.60 -12.64 -6.67
C VAL A 98 0.83 -13.17 -6.80
N ASP A 99 1.79 -12.27 -6.71
CA ASP A 99 3.21 -12.55 -6.87
C ASP A 99 3.58 -13.18 -8.23
N GLY A 100 2.71 -13.03 -9.22
CA GLY A 100 2.91 -13.53 -10.59
C GLY A 100 3.77 -12.62 -11.48
N TRP A 101 4.18 -11.45 -11.00
CA TRP A 101 4.97 -10.48 -11.77
C TRP A 101 6.40 -10.38 -11.28
N PHE A 102 7.31 -9.96 -12.16
CA PHE A 102 8.69 -9.67 -11.78
C PHE A 102 8.84 -8.20 -11.35
N TRP A 103 9.27 -7.97 -10.11
CA TRP A 103 9.36 -6.64 -9.50
C TRP A 103 10.21 -5.67 -10.33
N TYR A 104 11.38 -6.10 -10.81
CA TYR A 104 12.31 -5.20 -11.49
C TYR A 104 11.80 -4.75 -12.88
N PRO A 105 11.32 -5.64 -13.77
CA PRO A 105 10.62 -5.22 -14.99
C PRO A 105 9.42 -4.33 -14.71
N LEU A 106 8.58 -4.70 -13.74
CA LEU A 106 7.32 -4.01 -13.43
C LEU A 106 7.53 -2.59 -12.85
N THR A 107 8.69 -2.33 -12.26
CA THR A 107 9.02 -1.00 -11.71
C THR A 107 9.99 -0.21 -12.58
N GLY A 108 10.40 -0.76 -13.71
CA GLY A 108 11.26 -0.12 -14.71
C GLY A 108 10.51 0.81 -15.67
N SER A 109 11.27 1.46 -16.55
CA SER A 109 10.69 2.18 -17.69
C SER A 109 10.05 1.19 -18.66
N GLY A 110 8.84 1.50 -19.15
CA GLY A 110 8.12 0.62 -20.07
C GLY A 110 7.43 -0.57 -19.42
N ALA A 111 7.27 -0.57 -18.09
CA ALA A 111 6.55 -1.61 -17.35
C ALA A 111 5.08 -1.77 -17.80
N VAL A 112 4.48 -0.69 -18.28
CA VAL A 112 3.09 -0.64 -18.74
C VAL A 112 3.10 -0.55 -20.25
N CYS A 113 2.70 -1.64 -20.91
CA CYS A 113 2.61 -1.71 -22.35
C CYS A 113 1.30 -1.09 -22.85
N GLU A 114 0.21 -1.37 -22.14
CA GLU A 114 -1.08 -0.74 -22.39
C GLU A 114 -1.77 -0.43 -21.06
N PHE A 115 -2.23 0.81 -20.94
CA PHE A 115 -3.16 1.21 -19.89
C PHE A 115 -4.10 2.24 -20.50
N SER A 116 -5.25 1.76 -20.95
CA SER A 116 -6.21 2.56 -21.70
C SER A 116 -7.58 2.52 -21.02
N THR A 117 -8.30 3.63 -21.16
CA THR A 117 -9.65 3.77 -20.62
C THR A 117 -10.44 4.82 -21.40
N ALA A 118 -11.77 4.72 -21.36
CA ALA A 118 -12.66 5.72 -21.91
C ALA A 118 -13.50 6.39 -20.82
N SER A 119 -13.71 7.70 -20.97
CA SER A 119 -14.59 8.50 -20.11
C SER A 119 -16.08 8.27 -20.43
N THR A 120 -16.51 7.01 -20.40
CA THR A 120 -17.89 6.56 -20.59
C THR A 120 -18.36 5.81 -19.35
N GLU A 121 -19.68 5.66 -19.17
CA GLU A 121 -20.22 4.80 -18.10
C GLU A 121 -21.02 3.66 -18.77
N PRO A 122 -20.62 2.38 -18.62
CA PRO A 122 -19.41 1.90 -17.95
C PRO A 122 -18.10 2.32 -18.65
N ALA A 123 -17.01 2.42 -17.88
CA ALA A 123 -15.69 2.77 -18.39
C ALA A 123 -14.89 1.50 -18.69
N PRO A 124 -14.62 1.15 -19.96
CA PRO A 124 -13.73 0.04 -20.29
C PRO A 124 -12.30 0.36 -19.85
N LEU A 125 -11.58 -0.66 -19.42
CA LEU A 125 -10.16 -0.63 -19.08
C LEU A 125 -9.43 -1.76 -19.77
N THR A 126 -8.27 -1.45 -20.34
CA THR A 126 -7.33 -2.45 -20.82
C THR A 126 -6.01 -2.28 -20.10
N VAL A 127 -5.46 -3.40 -19.63
CA VAL A 127 -4.17 -3.46 -18.94
C VAL A 127 -3.30 -4.50 -19.62
N SER A 128 -2.11 -4.10 -20.07
CA SER A 128 -1.05 -5.00 -20.49
C SER A 128 0.27 -4.51 -19.89
N LEU A 129 1.02 -5.43 -19.31
CA LEU A 129 2.23 -5.14 -18.54
C LEU A 129 3.42 -5.92 -19.10
N LEU A 130 4.62 -5.38 -18.96
CA LEU A 130 5.84 -6.06 -19.36
C LEU A 130 6.09 -7.26 -18.42
N VAL A 131 6.12 -8.47 -18.97
CA VAL A 131 6.44 -9.68 -18.22
C VAL A 131 7.93 -9.70 -17.92
N THR A 132 8.75 -9.74 -18.98
CA THR A 132 10.20 -9.54 -18.95
C THR A 132 10.64 -8.94 -20.28
N PRO A 133 11.83 -8.31 -20.39
CA PRO A 133 12.31 -7.76 -21.66
C PRO A 133 12.38 -8.78 -22.81
N SER A 134 12.66 -10.06 -22.50
CA SER A 134 12.78 -11.12 -23.50
C SER A 134 11.44 -11.72 -23.92
N ILE A 135 10.44 -11.72 -23.04
CA ILE A 135 9.08 -12.22 -23.34
C ILE A 135 8.23 -11.12 -23.98
N GLY A 136 8.43 -9.88 -23.56
CA GLY A 136 7.61 -8.73 -23.94
C GLY A 136 6.38 -8.57 -23.06
N CYS A 137 5.34 -8.00 -23.65
CA CYS A 137 4.11 -7.62 -22.96
C CYS A 137 3.19 -8.83 -22.72
N SER A 138 2.45 -8.81 -21.62
CA SER A 138 1.38 -9.75 -21.36
C SER A 138 0.26 -9.61 -22.40
N LEU A 139 -0.54 -10.66 -22.55
CA LEU A 139 -1.85 -10.48 -23.19
C LEU A 139 -2.64 -9.39 -22.46
N PRO A 140 -3.40 -8.55 -23.17
CA PRO A 140 -4.25 -7.55 -22.53
C PRO A 140 -5.31 -8.21 -21.66
N THR A 141 -5.46 -7.72 -20.44
CA THR A 141 -6.57 -8.04 -19.54
C THR A 141 -7.58 -6.90 -19.58
N HIS A 142 -8.85 -7.24 -19.71
CA HIS A 142 -9.93 -6.27 -19.79
C HIS A 142 -10.70 -6.20 -18.48
N TYR A 143 -11.00 -4.98 -18.07
CA TYR A 143 -11.86 -4.69 -16.93
C TYR A 143 -12.90 -3.66 -17.34
N VAL A 144 -13.96 -3.57 -16.54
CA VAL A 144 -14.96 -2.52 -16.65
C VAL A 144 -15.11 -1.85 -15.29
N VAL A 145 -15.01 -0.53 -15.27
CA VAL A 145 -15.39 0.26 -14.10
C VAL A 145 -16.82 0.73 -14.25
N LYS A 146 -17.66 0.36 -13.30
CA LYS A 146 -19.07 0.76 -13.25
C LYS A 146 -19.39 1.20 -11.83
N GLN A 147 -19.92 2.41 -11.69
CA GLN A 147 -20.30 2.99 -10.39
C GLN A 147 -19.16 2.95 -9.35
N GLY A 148 -17.92 3.14 -9.79
CA GLY A 148 -16.72 3.10 -8.95
C GLY A 148 -16.28 1.70 -8.50
N LYS A 149 -16.84 0.63 -9.09
CA LYS A 149 -16.45 -0.76 -8.85
C LYS A 149 -15.83 -1.37 -10.09
N VAL A 150 -14.90 -2.31 -9.88
CA VAL A 150 -14.19 -3.01 -10.96
C VAL A 150 -14.83 -4.37 -11.20
N PHE A 151 -15.03 -4.70 -12.47
CA PHE A 151 -15.52 -5.99 -12.93
C PHE A 151 -14.59 -6.51 -14.01
N GLU A 152 -14.48 -7.84 -14.14
CA GLU A 152 -13.84 -8.44 -15.32
C GLU A 152 -14.67 -8.12 -16.56
N GLY A 153 -13.98 -7.78 -17.66
CA GLY A 153 -14.57 -7.29 -18.91
C GLY A 153 -14.71 -8.36 -20.00
#